data_AF-A0A7S2CJS3-F1
#
_entry.id   AF-A0A7S2CJS3-F1
#
_cell.length_a   1.000
_cell.length_b   1.000
_cell.length_c   1.000
_cell.angle_alpha   90.00
_cell.angle_beta   90.00
_cell.angle_gamma   90.00
#
_symmetry.space_group_name_H-M   'P 1'
#
loop_
_entity.id
_entity.type
_entity.pdbx_description
1 polymer ?
#
loop_
_entity_poly.entity_id
_entity_poly.type
_entity_poly.pdbx_seq_one_letter_code
_entity_poly.pdbx_strand_id
1 'polypeptide(L)'
;AFFCGSCVIPGCGKKVKIHPDDEGYLEKCCPAFWEDSGVPPVPVLSWVFDPKNPYLNDNEYLDMFGNVGLKYFDYKRKTFMLIITFFTVCAMGVTAIGCAANSNDSEIIQLTNWGTAWYRNGTTDEAYKFYVGLSQFVVLRCPDAQGDDTYAEKWYHKCEVDNTRNWDTVTKDNTLEYGIEWSAVKACKEQAVKNQFGVIVTCVTMIFALVGCLTRMRKVADTNFQKLIGCLPDTLGVITLTITLVDFYDGCYAAFPSQIGDGMDLTIWVGPGYSGFVCCLVVTFLRVTCHYLTPTPGKGVEGMCCEDDKEGPTSKLELSSQDSSFDKSSIQDEA
;
A
#
# COMPACT_ATOMS: atom_id res chain seq x y z
N ALA A 1 32.61 -28.36 21.06
CA ALA A 1 31.29 -28.81 21.53
C ALA A 1 30.24 -27.95 20.84
N PHE A 2 29.76 -28.40 19.68
CA PHE A 2 28.70 -27.71 18.95
C PHE A 2 27.38 -27.95 19.66
N PHE A 3 26.71 -26.88 20.06
CA PHE A 3 25.35 -26.96 20.60
C PHE A 3 24.43 -27.52 19.50
N CYS A 4 23.81 -28.66 19.79
CA CYS A 4 22.77 -29.27 18.98
C CYS A 4 21.52 -28.38 19.09
N GLY A 5 21.39 -27.40 18.19
CA GLY A 5 20.25 -26.49 18.13
C GLY A 5 19.01 -27.26 17.68
N SER A 6 18.09 -27.51 18.60
CA SER A 6 16.78 -28.05 18.25
C SER A 6 16.03 -26.97 17.46
N CYS A 7 15.83 -27.18 16.16
CA CYS A 7 14.89 -26.36 15.38
C CYS A 7 13.47 -26.79 15.79
N VAL A 8 12.88 -26.04 16.72
CA VAL A 8 11.45 -26.15 17.00
C VAL A 8 10.74 -25.47 15.85
N ILE A 9 10.13 -26.25 14.95
CA ILE A 9 9.16 -25.69 14.00
C ILE A 9 8.01 -25.13 14.87
N PRO A 10 7.82 -23.80 14.93
CA PRO A 10 6.79 -23.21 15.78
C PRO A 10 5.43 -23.80 15.37
N GLY A 11 4.70 -24.40 16.33
CA GLY A 11 3.41 -25.03 16.09
C GLY A 11 3.44 -26.53 15.77
N CYS A 12 4.61 -27.18 15.76
CA CYS A 12 4.71 -28.63 15.73
C CYS A 12 5.24 -29.13 17.08
N GLY A 13 4.37 -29.65 17.94
CA GLY A 13 4.71 -30.11 19.30
C GLY A 13 5.73 -31.27 19.38
N LYS A 14 6.34 -31.68 18.26
CA LYS A 14 7.40 -32.67 18.18
C LYS A 14 8.76 -31.98 18.00
N LYS A 15 9.68 -32.20 18.94
CA LYS A 15 11.10 -31.89 18.75
C LYS A 15 11.67 -32.89 17.73
N VAL A 16 11.74 -32.49 16.47
CA VAL A 16 12.50 -33.25 15.48
C VAL A 16 13.97 -32.92 15.69
N LYS A 17 14.80 -33.93 16.00
CA LYS A 17 16.26 -33.78 16.01
C LYS A 17 16.72 -33.69 14.56
N ILE A 18 16.93 -32.47 14.08
CA ILE A 18 17.54 -32.23 12.77
C ILE A 18 19.05 -32.37 12.95
N HIS A 19 19.68 -33.23 12.15
CA HIS A 19 21.14 -33.33 12.11
C HIS A 19 21.68 -32.04 11.47
N PRO A 20 22.73 -31.40 12.01
CA PRO A 20 23.21 -30.10 11.53
C PRO A 20 23.73 -30.10 10.09
N ASP A 21 23.91 -31.26 9.47
CA ASP A 21 24.43 -31.41 8.11
C ASP A 21 23.30 -31.50 7.04
N ASP A 22 22.04 -31.46 7.48
CA ASP A 22 20.85 -31.69 6.66
C ASP A 22 20.13 -30.36 6.32
N GLU A 23 20.86 -29.42 5.70
CA GLU A 23 20.29 -28.11 5.29
C GLU A 23 19.08 -28.24 4.33
N GLY A 24 18.93 -29.39 3.65
CA GLY A 24 17.81 -29.67 2.74
C GLY A 24 16.58 -30.36 3.37
N TYR A 25 16.57 -30.66 4.67
CA TYR A 25 15.48 -31.46 5.27
C TYR A 25 14.22 -30.62 5.57
N LEU A 26 14.38 -29.34 5.94
CA LEU A 26 13.26 -28.42 6.18
C LEU A 26 12.49 -28.07 4.90
N GLU A 27 13.17 -27.96 3.77
CA GLU A 27 12.54 -27.77 2.44
C GLU A 27 11.72 -28.98 2.01
N LYS A 28 12.18 -30.20 2.32
CA LYS A 28 11.51 -31.45 1.92
C LYS A 28 10.22 -31.73 2.69
N CYS A 29 10.10 -31.29 3.94
CA CYS A 29 8.89 -31.56 4.74
C CYS A 29 7.68 -30.72 4.28
N CYS A 30 7.89 -29.55 3.67
CA CYS A 30 6.82 -28.66 3.20
C CYS A 30 7.26 -27.85 1.97
N PRO A 31 7.53 -28.47 0.82
CA PRO A 31 8.00 -27.76 -0.37
C PRO A 31 7.03 -26.65 -0.80
N ALA A 32 5.72 -26.87 -0.70
CA ALA A 32 4.70 -25.85 -0.99
C ALA A 32 4.71 -24.65 -0.02
N PHE A 33 5.29 -24.78 1.17
CA PHE A 33 5.47 -23.68 2.13
C PHE A 33 6.68 -22.81 1.76
N TRP A 34 7.77 -23.43 1.31
CA TRP A 34 9.03 -22.77 0.94
C TRP A 34 9.09 -22.34 -0.53
N GLU A 35 8.18 -22.81 -1.37
CA GLU A 35 8.00 -22.32 -2.73
C GLU A 35 7.44 -20.88 -2.73
N ASP A 36 8.37 -19.93 -2.65
CA ASP A 36 8.20 -18.50 -2.99
C ASP A 36 8.17 -18.28 -4.52
N SER A 37 7.85 -19.31 -5.30
CA SER A 37 7.81 -19.24 -6.76
C SER A 37 6.93 -18.08 -7.23
N GLY A 38 7.52 -17.20 -8.06
CA GLY A 38 6.84 -16.07 -8.67
C GLY A 38 6.96 -14.71 -7.95
N VAL A 39 7.61 -14.60 -6.79
CA VAL A 39 7.85 -13.30 -6.14
C VAL A 39 9.35 -12.94 -6.14
N PRO A 40 9.76 -11.80 -6.73
CA PRO A 40 11.16 -11.43 -6.82
C PRO A 40 11.79 -11.15 -5.44
N PRO A 41 13.08 -11.46 -5.23
CA PRO A 41 13.81 -11.07 -4.02
C PRO A 41 14.02 -9.56 -3.92
N VAL A 42 14.10 -9.05 -2.68
CA VAL A 42 14.41 -7.65 -2.37
C VAL A 42 15.87 -7.57 -1.89
N PRO A 43 16.84 -7.31 -2.77
CA PRO A 43 18.26 -7.51 -2.47
C PRO A 43 18.84 -6.53 -1.44
N VAL A 44 18.30 -5.31 -1.34
CA VAL A 44 18.87 -4.23 -0.51
C VAL A 44 18.68 -4.47 1.00
N LEU A 45 17.71 -5.30 1.39
CA LEU A 45 17.32 -5.51 2.79
C LEU A 45 17.30 -7.00 3.19
N SER A 46 17.95 -7.86 2.41
CA SER A 46 17.96 -9.30 2.66
C SER A 46 18.49 -9.69 4.05
N TRP A 47 19.46 -8.93 4.58
CA TRP A 47 20.02 -9.17 5.92
C TRP A 47 19.07 -8.76 7.06
N VAL A 48 18.21 -7.75 6.83
CA VAL A 48 17.20 -7.30 7.80
C VAL A 48 16.04 -8.30 7.85
N PHE A 49 15.66 -8.82 6.69
CA PHE A 49 14.57 -9.76 6.52
C PHE A 49 15.02 -11.22 6.53
N ASP A 50 16.21 -11.50 7.06
CA ASP A 50 16.64 -12.87 7.27
C ASP A 50 15.80 -13.47 8.40
N PRO A 51 14.97 -14.51 8.14
CA PRO A 51 14.22 -15.19 9.19
C PRO A 51 15.14 -15.79 10.27
N LYS A 52 16.43 -15.99 9.98
CA LYS A 52 17.43 -16.49 10.93
C LYS A 52 18.01 -15.40 11.83
N ASN A 53 17.63 -14.12 11.69
CA ASN A 53 18.15 -13.05 12.53
C ASN A 53 17.51 -13.09 13.95
N PRO A 54 18.26 -13.50 14.99
CA PRO A 54 17.68 -13.70 16.33
C PRO A 54 17.25 -12.37 16.99
N TYR A 55 17.90 -11.26 16.63
CA TYR A 55 17.60 -9.96 17.25
C TYR A 55 16.25 -9.38 16.80
N LEU A 56 15.81 -9.73 15.59
CA LEU A 56 14.59 -9.20 14.99
C LEU A 56 13.42 -10.19 15.05
N ASN A 57 13.65 -11.49 15.23
CA ASN A 57 12.58 -12.49 15.15
C ASN A 57 12.26 -13.16 16.49
N ASP A 58 13.23 -13.33 17.39
CA ASP A 58 13.07 -14.02 18.68
C ASP A 58 12.79 -13.06 19.87
N ASN A 59 12.03 -12.00 19.62
CA ASN A 59 11.62 -11.06 20.67
C ASN A 59 10.15 -11.32 21.08
N GLU A 60 9.89 -11.46 22.38
CA GLU A 60 8.55 -11.71 22.95
C GLU A 60 7.49 -10.69 22.47
N TYR A 61 7.85 -9.40 22.39
CA TYR A 61 6.95 -8.36 21.90
C TYR A 61 6.61 -8.53 20.42
N LEU A 62 7.59 -8.96 19.62
CA LEU A 62 7.40 -9.22 18.19
C LEU A 62 6.61 -10.51 17.99
N ASP A 63 6.78 -11.52 18.84
CA ASP A 63 5.99 -12.74 18.76
C ASP A 63 4.51 -12.48 19.05
N MET A 64 4.20 -11.68 20.07
CA MET A 64 2.82 -11.23 20.33
C MET A 64 2.22 -10.56 19.09
N PHE A 65 2.98 -9.66 18.45
CA PHE A 65 2.51 -8.96 17.26
C PHE A 65 2.34 -9.89 16.05
N GLY A 66 3.26 -10.84 15.87
CA GLY A 66 3.21 -11.88 14.84
C GLY A 66 1.92 -12.68 14.87
N ASN A 67 1.51 -13.08 16.07
CA ASN A 67 0.37 -13.95 16.34
C ASN A 67 -1.00 -13.28 16.12
N VAL A 68 -1.07 -11.94 16.10
CA VAL A 68 -2.33 -11.22 15.85
C VAL A 68 -2.87 -11.53 14.44
N GLY A 69 -4.14 -11.91 14.31
CA GLY A 69 -4.75 -12.09 13.00
C GLY A 69 -5.60 -13.35 12.93
N LEU A 70 -6.15 -13.60 11.75
CA LEU A 70 -7.09 -14.68 11.50
C LEU A 70 -6.42 -15.80 10.70
N LYS A 71 -6.63 -17.05 11.13
CA LYS A 71 -6.09 -18.25 10.45
C LYS A 71 -6.47 -18.30 8.97
N TYR A 72 -7.69 -17.85 8.65
CA TYR A 72 -8.19 -17.79 7.27
C TYR A 72 -7.33 -16.90 6.36
N PHE A 73 -6.87 -15.74 6.87
CA PHE A 73 -6.01 -14.83 6.11
C PHE A 73 -4.61 -15.38 5.92
N ASP A 74 -4.09 -16.21 6.84
CA ASP A 74 -2.83 -16.93 6.64
C ASP A 74 -2.95 -17.96 5.49
N TYR A 75 -4.03 -18.75 5.49
CA TYR A 75 -4.28 -19.75 4.46
C TYR A 75 -4.41 -19.13 3.06
N LYS A 76 -5.07 -17.97 2.96
CA LYS A 76 -5.25 -17.21 1.70
C LYS A 76 -4.30 -16.02 1.55
N ARG A 77 -3.19 -15.99 2.29
CA ARG A 77 -2.25 -14.85 2.39
C ARG A 77 -1.83 -14.31 1.02
N LYS A 78 -1.33 -15.20 0.15
CA LYS A 78 -0.86 -14.82 -1.19
C LYS A 78 -1.96 -14.08 -1.97
N THR A 79 -3.20 -14.57 -1.93
CA THR A 79 -4.34 -13.95 -2.61
C THR A 79 -4.68 -12.56 -2.04
N PHE A 80 -4.84 -12.44 -0.72
CA PHE A 80 -5.19 -11.16 -0.10
C PHE A 80 -4.10 -10.11 -0.27
N MET A 81 -2.85 -10.49 -0.02
CA MET A 81 -1.70 -9.60 -0.20
C MET A 81 -1.51 -9.21 -1.67
N LEU A 82 -1.78 -10.11 -2.64
CA LEU A 82 -1.74 -9.78 -4.07
C LEU A 82 -2.83 -8.77 -4.46
N ILE A 83 -4.05 -8.95 -3.97
CA ILE A 83 -5.16 -8.01 -4.21
C ILE A 83 -4.80 -6.62 -3.66
N ILE A 84 -4.31 -6.54 -2.43
CA ILE A 84 -3.88 -5.28 -1.82
C ILE A 84 -2.67 -4.68 -2.54
N THR A 85 -1.72 -5.49 -3.00
CA THR A 85 -0.60 -5.05 -3.83
C THR A 85 -1.10 -4.38 -5.10
N PHE A 86 -2.05 -5.00 -5.79
CA PHE A 86 -2.66 -4.43 -7.00
C PHE A 86 -3.32 -3.07 -6.72
N PHE A 87 -4.17 -2.99 -5.69
CA PHE A 87 -4.79 -1.71 -5.31
C PHE A 87 -3.77 -0.65 -4.91
N THR A 88 -2.67 -1.05 -4.25
CA THR A 88 -1.58 -0.14 -3.89
C THR A 88 -0.89 0.42 -5.14
N VAL A 89 -0.62 -0.41 -6.15
CA VAL A 89 -0.06 0.05 -7.44
C VAL A 89 -1.01 1.01 -8.16
N CYS A 90 -2.31 0.71 -8.20
CA CYS A 90 -3.31 1.63 -8.75
C CYS A 90 -3.35 2.94 -7.97
N ALA A 91 -3.35 2.89 -6.64
CA ALA A 91 -3.33 4.07 -5.78
C ALA A 91 -2.06 4.91 -6.01
N MET A 92 -0.89 4.30 -6.20
CA MET A 92 0.33 5.01 -6.57
C MET A 92 0.15 5.82 -7.86
N GLY A 93 -0.47 5.23 -8.89
CA GLY A 93 -0.74 5.92 -10.15
C GLY A 93 -1.66 7.14 -9.98
N VAL A 94 -2.76 7.00 -9.23
CA VAL A 94 -3.69 8.11 -8.98
C VAL A 94 -3.06 9.17 -8.06
N THR A 95 -2.27 8.76 -7.07
CA THR A 95 -1.57 9.67 -6.15
C THR A 95 -0.48 10.46 -6.87
N ALA A 96 0.17 9.85 -7.88
CA ALA A 96 1.14 10.56 -8.73
C ALA A 96 0.49 11.76 -9.45
N ILE A 97 -0.77 11.63 -9.89
CA ILE A 97 -1.55 12.75 -10.44
C ILE A 97 -1.72 13.84 -9.37
N GLY A 98 -2.10 13.49 -8.14
CA GLY A 98 -2.19 14.46 -7.04
C GLY A 98 -0.85 15.08 -6.64
N CYS A 99 0.26 14.34 -6.73
CA CYS A 99 1.64 14.83 -6.51
C CYS A 99 2.04 15.82 -7.64
N ALA A 100 1.55 15.64 -8.87
CA ALA A 100 1.78 16.58 -9.99
C ALA A 100 1.09 17.94 -9.79
N ALA A 101 0.15 18.05 -8.85
CA ALA A 101 -0.42 19.33 -8.41
C ALA A 101 0.58 20.26 -7.72
N ASN A 102 1.82 19.80 -7.51
CA ASN A 102 2.96 20.61 -7.06
C ASN A 102 3.77 21.20 -8.23
N SER A 103 3.28 21.09 -9.47
CA SER A 103 3.92 21.66 -10.65
C SER A 103 3.80 23.18 -10.72
N ASN A 104 4.78 23.85 -11.31
CA ASN A 104 4.71 25.29 -11.65
C ASN A 104 4.08 25.52 -13.04
N ASP A 105 3.70 24.46 -13.75
CA ASP A 105 3.01 24.54 -15.03
C ASP A 105 1.49 24.65 -14.83
N SER A 106 0.90 25.74 -15.34
CA SER A 106 -0.52 26.01 -15.20
C SER A 106 -1.41 24.95 -15.86
N GLU A 107 -0.99 24.34 -16.97
CA GLU A 107 -1.76 23.31 -17.66
C GLU A 107 -1.81 22.02 -16.83
N ILE A 108 -0.67 21.67 -16.22
CA ILE A 108 -0.60 20.53 -15.31
C ILE A 108 -1.51 20.75 -14.10
N ILE A 109 -1.53 21.96 -13.54
CA ILE A 109 -2.43 22.26 -12.41
C ILE A 109 -3.89 22.19 -12.80
N GLN A 110 -4.28 22.68 -13.97
CA GLN A 110 -5.67 22.55 -14.41
C GLN A 110 -6.14 21.09 -14.42
N LEU A 111 -5.28 20.16 -14.84
CA LEU A 111 -5.57 18.72 -14.87
C LEU A 111 -5.47 18.03 -13.50
N THR A 112 -4.61 18.52 -12.62
CA THR A 112 -4.24 17.83 -11.37
C THR A 112 -4.65 18.58 -10.11
N ASN A 113 -5.42 19.65 -10.26
CA ASN A 113 -5.78 20.57 -9.19
C ASN A 113 -6.32 19.82 -7.97
N TRP A 114 -6.01 20.40 -6.81
CA TRP A 114 -6.56 19.93 -5.56
C TRP A 114 -7.97 20.42 -5.37
N GLY A 115 -8.34 21.58 -5.92
CA GLY A 115 -9.70 22.09 -5.96
C GLY A 115 -10.00 23.05 -7.09
N THR A 116 -11.28 23.15 -7.39
CA THR A 116 -11.80 24.05 -8.42
C THR A 116 -12.90 24.93 -7.83
N ALA A 117 -12.85 26.23 -8.08
CA ALA A 117 -13.94 27.14 -7.79
C ALA A 117 -14.38 27.87 -9.06
N TRP A 118 -15.65 28.25 -9.13
CA TRP A 118 -16.21 28.94 -10.29
C TRP A 118 -17.27 29.93 -9.84
N TYR A 119 -17.26 31.13 -10.44
CA TYR A 119 -18.36 32.07 -10.35
C TYR A 119 -18.55 32.81 -11.68
N ARG A 120 -19.74 33.38 -11.85
CA ARG A 120 -20.08 34.25 -12.98
C ARG A 120 -20.44 35.64 -12.50
N ASN A 121 -19.87 36.65 -13.16
CA ASN A 121 -20.24 38.04 -12.96
C ASN A 121 -21.51 38.36 -13.77
N GLY A 122 -22.62 38.55 -13.05
CA GLY A 122 -23.91 38.86 -13.67
C GLY A 122 -23.98 40.22 -14.37
N THR A 123 -23.03 41.12 -14.11
CA THR A 123 -22.99 42.47 -14.70
C THR A 123 -22.19 42.51 -15.99
N THR A 124 -21.10 41.76 -16.08
CA THR A 124 -20.17 41.79 -17.23
C THR A 124 -20.32 40.59 -18.15
N ASP A 125 -21.14 39.59 -17.79
CA ASP A 125 -21.23 38.28 -18.47
C ASP A 125 -19.89 37.52 -18.55
N GLU A 126 -18.91 37.91 -17.73
CA GLU A 126 -17.65 37.20 -17.59
C GLU A 126 -17.76 36.13 -16.50
N ALA A 127 -17.11 34.99 -16.72
CA ALA A 127 -16.96 33.97 -15.69
C ALA A 127 -15.50 33.74 -15.35
N TYR A 128 -15.24 33.39 -14.09
CA TYR A 128 -13.91 33.07 -13.60
C TYR A 128 -13.89 31.66 -13.05
N LYS A 129 -12.84 30.92 -13.40
CA LYS A 129 -12.58 29.58 -12.88
C LYS A 129 -11.22 29.58 -12.18
N PHE A 130 -11.20 29.07 -10.97
CA PHE A 130 -10.02 29.01 -10.12
C PHE A 130 -9.60 27.56 -9.97
N TYR A 131 -8.32 27.29 -10.17
CA TYR A 131 -7.71 26.02 -9.86
C TYR A 131 -6.71 26.19 -8.73
N VAL A 132 -6.95 25.46 -7.65
CA VAL A 132 -6.12 25.42 -6.46
C VAL A 132 -5.15 24.27 -6.62
N GLY A 133 -3.89 24.59 -6.93
CA GLY A 133 -2.76 23.66 -6.84
C GLY A 133 -2.09 23.73 -5.47
N LEU A 134 -1.12 22.84 -5.24
CA LEU A 134 -0.31 22.84 -4.01
C LEU A 134 0.79 23.91 -4.06
N SER A 135 1.36 24.16 -5.24
CA SER A 135 2.42 25.16 -5.50
C SER A 135 1.87 26.51 -5.96
N GLN A 136 0.75 26.49 -6.69
CA GLN A 136 0.24 27.67 -7.37
C GLN A 136 -1.29 27.71 -7.44
N PHE A 137 -1.78 28.90 -7.71
CA PHE A 137 -3.18 29.23 -7.93
C PHE A 137 -3.34 29.75 -9.37
N VAL A 138 -4.21 29.10 -10.14
CA VAL A 138 -4.46 29.45 -11.56
C VAL A 138 -5.85 30.04 -11.69
N VAL A 139 -5.94 31.17 -12.37
CA VAL A 139 -7.19 31.86 -12.69
C VAL A 139 -7.40 31.80 -14.20
N LEU A 140 -8.52 31.23 -14.60
CA LEU A 140 -9.02 31.30 -15.97
C LEU A 140 -10.13 32.34 -16.05
N ARG A 141 -10.09 33.17 -17.08
CA ARG A 141 -11.16 34.08 -17.44
C ARG A 141 -11.86 33.55 -18.68
N CYS A 142 -13.18 33.45 -18.60
CA CYS A 142 -14.04 32.94 -19.64
C CYS A 142 -14.90 34.10 -20.16
N PRO A 143 -14.50 34.78 -21.24
CA PRO A 143 -15.34 35.79 -21.87
C PRO A 143 -16.60 35.15 -22.46
N ASP A 144 -17.69 35.91 -22.48
CA ASP A 144 -18.97 35.54 -23.10
C ASP A 144 -19.63 34.28 -22.50
N ALA A 145 -19.63 34.14 -21.17
CA ALA A 145 -20.36 33.07 -20.50
C ALA A 145 -21.88 33.35 -20.52
N GLN A 146 -22.52 33.33 -21.70
CA GLN A 146 -23.94 33.64 -21.87
C GLN A 146 -24.86 32.43 -21.57
N GLY A 147 -25.99 32.68 -20.91
CA GLY A 147 -27.10 31.71 -20.80
C GLY A 147 -27.36 31.13 -19.40
N ASP A 148 -28.51 30.46 -19.25
CA ASP A 148 -28.98 29.71 -18.05
C ASP A 148 -28.24 28.37 -17.86
N ASP A 149 -27.05 28.26 -18.45
CA ASP A 149 -26.25 27.04 -18.46
C ASP A 149 -25.53 26.92 -17.12
N THR A 150 -26.20 26.25 -16.18
CA THR A 150 -25.72 25.79 -14.87
C THR A 150 -24.44 24.93 -14.93
N TYR A 151 -23.93 24.62 -16.12
CA TYR A 151 -22.79 23.73 -16.32
C TYR A 151 -21.57 24.46 -16.91
N ALA A 152 -20.56 24.66 -16.06
CA ALA A 152 -19.26 25.24 -16.41
C ALA A 152 -18.50 24.48 -17.52
N GLU A 153 -18.88 23.23 -17.83
CA GLU A 153 -18.21 22.37 -18.81
C GLU A 153 -18.31 22.88 -20.25
N LYS A 154 -19.41 23.54 -20.63
CA LYS A 154 -19.64 24.00 -22.02
C LYS A 154 -18.66 25.10 -22.46
N TRP A 155 -18.14 25.87 -21.51
CA TRP A 155 -17.35 27.06 -21.78
C TRP A 155 -15.85 26.82 -21.69
N TYR A 156 -15.43 25.62 -21.27
CA TYR A 156 -14.04 25.33 -20.94
C TYR A 156 -13.06 25.63 -22.08
N HIS A 157 -13.49 25.39 -23.31
CA HIS A 157 -12.67 25.59 -24.51
C HIS A 157 -12.45 27.07 -24.87
N LYS A 158 -13.20 28.00 -24.26
CA LYS A 158 -13.11 29.45 -24.51
C LYS A 158 -12.43 30.23 -23.39
N CYS A 159 -12.09 29.56 -22.28
CA CYS A 159 -11.43 30.22 -21.17
C CYS A 159 -9.93 30.37 -21.46
N GLU A 160 -9.40 31.55 -21.18
CA GLU A 160 -7.98 31.84 -21.30
C GLU A 160 -7.34 31.95 -19.92
N VAL A 161 -6.06 31.61 -19.81
CA VAL A 161 -5.30 31.81 -18.57
C VAL A 161 -5.14 33.32 -18.37
N ASP A 162 -5.90 33.86 -17.44
CA ASP A 162 -5.83 35.26 -17.06
C ASP A 162 -4.61 35.49 -16.16
N ASN A 163 -4.41 34.58 -15.21
CA ASN A 163 -3.32 34.69 -14.26
C ASN A 163 -2.86 33.34 -13.73
N THR A 164 -1.56 33.21 -13.52
CA THR A 164 -0.95 32.07 -12.84
C THR A 164 -0.01 32.62 -11.79
N ARG A 165 -0.28 32.30 -10.52
CA ARG A 165 0.49 32.84 -9.39
C ARG A 165 0.97 31.71 -8.49
N ASN A 166 2.28 31.66 -8.29
CA ASN A 166 2.84 30.89 -7.19
C ASN A 166 2.27 31.41 -5.87
N TRP A 167 2.03 30.50 -4.92
CA TRP A 167 1.46 30.89 -3.63
C TRP A 167 2.25 32.02 -2.95
N ASP A 168 3.57 32.03 -3.08
CA ASP A 168 4.45 33.05 -2.52
C ASP A 168 4.19 34.47 -3.04
N THR A 169 3.69 34.61 -4.27
CA THR A 169 3.45 35.91 -4.92
C THR A 169 1.99 36.37 -4.83
N VAL A 170 1.07 35.54 -4.34
CA VAL A 170 -0.32 35.94 -4.14
C VAL A 170 -0.40 36.94 -2.99
N THR A 171 -0.90 38.15 -3.28
CA THR A 171 -1.16 39.20 -2.29
C THR A 171 -2.66 39.49 -2.16
N LYS A 172 -3.03 40.24 -1.12
CA LYS A 172 -4.40 40.72 -0.88
C LYS A 172 -4.96 41.48 -2.08
N ASP A 173 -4.15 42.33 -2.71
CA ASP A 173 -4.60 43.15 -3.84
C ASP A 173 -4.93 42.28 -5.05
N ASN A 174 -4.22 41.18 -5.25
CA ASN A 174 -4.48 40.23 -6.34
C ASN A 174 -5.80 39.48 -6.16
N THR A 175 -6.19 39.18 -4.92
CA THR A 175 -7.46 38.48 -4.66
C THR A 175 -8.67 39.42 -4.73
N LEU A 176 -8.47 40.69 -4.36
CA LEU A 176 -9.50 41.72 -4.44
C LEU A 176 -9.90 42.03 -5.89
N GLU A 177 -8.96 41.91 -6.84
CA GLU A 177 -9.24 42.04 -8.28
C GLU A 177 -10.35 41.09 -8.76
N TYR A 178 -10.42 39.89 -8.17
CA TYR A 178 -11.43 38.88 -8.48
C TYR A 178 -12.59 38.82 -7.46
N GLY A 179 -12.66 39.78 -6.54
CA GLY A 179 -13.69 39.86 -5.49
C GLY A 179 -13.57 38.82 -4.37
N ILE A 180 -12.55 37.97 -4.38
CA ILE A 180 -12.40 36.90 -3.38
C ILE A 180 -11.83 37.48 -2.09
N GLU A 181 -12.44 37.12 -0.96
CA GLU A 181 -11.93 37.53 0.35
C GLU A 181 -10.54 36.96 0.60
N TRP A 182 -9.58 37.84 0.90
CA TRP A 182 -8.18 37.46 1.15
C TRP A 182 -8.01 36.46 2.30
N SER A 183 -8.89 36.49 3.31
CA SER A 183 -8.82 35.58 4.45
C SER A 183 -8.95 34.11 4.01
N ALA A 184 -9.90 33.81 3.13
CA ALA A 184 -10.13 32.48 2.58
C ALA A 184 -8.95 32.01 1.71
N VAL A 185 -8.46 32.87 0.81
CA VAL A 185 -7.32 32.54 -0.06
C VAL A 185 -6.05 32.33 0.77
N LYS A 186 -5.83 33.14 1.80
CA LYS A 186 -4.70 33.00 2.70
C LYS A 186 -4.77 31.68 3.48
N ALA A 187 -5.94 31.30 4.00
CA ALA A 187 -6.12 30.03 4.69
C ALA A 187 -5.84 28.85 3.75
N CYS A 188 -6.38 28.90 2.53
CA CYS A 188 -6.12 27.87 1.52
C CYS A 188 -4.64 27.80 1.15
N LYS A 189 -3.97 28.94 0.95
CA LYS A 189 -2.52 29.04 0.70
C LYS A 189 -1.72 28.34 1.80
N GLU A 190 -2.01 28.63 3.06
CA GLU A 190 -1.29 28.05 4.19
C GLU A 190 -1.42 26.52 4.22
N GLN A 191 -2.60 25.98 3.90
CA GLN A 191 -2.81 24.53 3.84
C GLN A 191 -2.18 23.89 2.60
N ALA A 192 -2.28 24.52 1.43
CA ALA A 192 -1.66 24.06 0.20
C ALA A 192 -0.13 23.92 0.36
N VAL A 193 0.52 24.93 0.94
CA VAL A 193 1.96 24.92 1.19
C VAL A 193 2.35 23.84 2.22
N LYS A 194 1.61 23.71 3.33
CA LYS A 194 1.86 22.66 4.33
C LYS A 194 1.78 21.25 3.74
N ASN A 195 0.88 21.05 2.77
CA ASN A 195 0.62 19.75 2.18
C ASN A 195 1.62 19.36 1.08
N GLN A 196 2.42 20.29 0.54
CA GLN A 196 3.46 19.98 -0.45
C GLN A 196 4.45 18.90 0.05
N PHE A 197 4.88 19.01 1.30
CA PHE A 197 5.76 17.99 1.88
C PHE A 197 5.02 16.68 2.15
N GLY A 198 3.78 16.77 2.63
CA GLY A 198 2.93 15.60 2.92
C GLY A 198 2.68 14.73 1.69
N VAL A 199 2.43 15.33 0.53
CA VAL A 199 2.23 14.57 -0.71
C VAL A 199 3.48 13.83 -1.17
N ILE A 200 4.66 14.47 -1.07
CA ILE A 200 5.94 13.85 -1.41
C ILE A 200 6.23 12.67 -0.49
N VAL A 201 6.08 12.87 0.82
CA VAL A 201 6.28 11.81 1.82
C VAL A 201 5.33 10.64 1.54
N THR A 202 4.05 10.91 1.24
CA THR A 202 3.08 9.86 0.89
C THR A 202 3.50 9.08 -0.36
N CYS A 203 3.94 9.78 -1.42
CA CYS A 203 4.45 9.18 -2.65
C CYS A 203 5.66 8.24 -2.35
N VAL A 204 6.56 8.62 -1.43
CA VAL A 204 7.71 7.79 -0.99
C VAL A 204 7.28 6.62 -0.11
N THR A 205 6.38 6.82 0.86
CA THR A 205 5.95 5.75 1.76
C THR A 205 5.20 4.65 1.03
N MET A 206 4.50 4.95 -0.08
CA MET A 206 3.88 3.94 -0.92
C MET A 206 4.86 2.94 -1.53
N ILE A 207 6.08 3.37 -1.87
CA ILE A 207 7.11 2.47 -2.40
C ILE A 207 7.49 1.44 -1.32
N PHE A 208 7.71 1.91 -0.09
CA PHE A 208 8.01 1.02 1.03
C PHE A 208 6.83 0.11 1.38
N ALA A 209 5.60 0.63 1.33
CA ALA A 209 4.39 -0.17 1.53
C ALA A 209 4.25 -1.27 0.47
N LEU A 210 4.56 -0.98 -0.80
CA LEU A 210 4.56 -1.95 -1.87
C LEU A 210 5.58 -3.07 -1.59
N VAL A 211 6.81 -2.70 -1.22
CA VAL A 211 7.85 -3.67 -0.82
C VAL A 211 7.39 -4.50 0.38
N GLY A 212 6.73 -3.89 1.37
CA GLY A 212 6.12 -4.57 2.52
C GLY A 212 5.08 -5.60 2.10
N CYS A 213 4.18 -5.26 1.16
CA CYS A 213 3.19 -6.19 0.64
C CYS A 213 3.82 -7.36 -0.13
N LEU A 214 4.80 -7.08 -0.99
CA LEU A 214 5.54 -8.10 -1.75
C LEU A 214 6.25 -9.07 -0.83
N THR A 215 6.94 -8.56 0.18
CA THR A 215 7.65 -9.38 1.16
C THR A 215 6.68 -10.19 2.03
N ARG A 216 5.50 -9.66 2.36
CA ARG A 216 4.47 -10.41 3.10
C ARG A 216 3.76 -11.49 2.29
N MET A 217 3.85 -11.48 0.96
CA MET A 217 3.40 -12.61 0.14
C MET A 217 4.30 -13.84 0.30
N ARG A 218 5.57 -13.63 0.66
CA ARG A 218 6.61 -14.66 0.77
C ARG A 218 6.65 -15.20 2.18
N LYS A 219 6.27 -16.46 2.37
CA LYS A 219 6.23 -17.06 3.71
C LYS A 219 7.62 -17.14 4.35
N VAL A 220 8.66 -17.28 3.53
CA VAL A 220 10.04 -17.37 4.00
C VAL A 220 10.56 -16.05 4.55
N ALA A 221 10.18 -14.94 3.92
CA ALA A 221 10.63 -13.61 4.29
C ALA A 221 9.74 -12.93 5.34
N ASP A 222 8.49 -13.36 5.47
CA ASP A 222 7.51 -12.72 6.35
C ASP A 222 7.79 -13.00 7.83
N THR A 223 8.55 -12.10 8.45
CA THR A 223 8.88 -12.16 9.87
C THR A 223 7.97 -11.32 10.75
N ASN A 224 8.03 -11.54 12.07
CA ASN A 224 7.33 -10.74 13.07
C ASN A 224 7.70 -9.24 12.97
N PHE A 225 8.99 -8.95 12.77
CA PHE A 225 9.46 -7.59 12.56
C PHE A 225 8.88 -6.98 11.27
N GLN A 226 8.87 -7.74 10.16
CA GLN A 226 8.32 -7.27 8.90
C GLN A 226 6.83 -6.90 9.01
N LYS A 227 6.07 -7.70 9.76
CA LYS A 227 4.68 -7.38 10.07
C LYS A 227 4.55 -6.09 10.87
N LEU A 228 5.39 -5.88 11.89
CA LEU A 228 5.38 -4.66 12.70
C LEU A 228 5.67 -3.41 11.85
N ILE A 229 6.72 -3.45 11.04
CA ILE A 229 7.09 -2.33 10.15
C ILE A 229 6.12 -2.16 8.98
N GLY A 230 5.27 -3.16 8.68
CA GLY A 230 4.13 -2.97 7.77
C GLY A 230 2.99 -2.25 8.48
N CYS A 231 2.58 -2.73 9.66
CA CYS A 231 1.42 -2.19 10.36
C CYS A 231 1.62 -0.78 10.90
N LEU A 232 2.75 -0.49 11.54
CA LEU A 232 2.95 0.76 12.27
C LEU A 232 3.08 1.98 11.33
N PRO A 233 3.98 1.97 10.33
CA PRO A 233 4.08 3.06 9.36
C PRO A 233 2.79 3.25 8.56
N ASP A 234 2.10 2.17 8.20
CA ASP A 234 0.82 2.30 7.48
C ASP A 234 -0.27 2.91 8.37
N THR A 235 -0.34 2.54 9.65
CA THR A 235 -1.30 3.14 10.60
C THR A 235 -1.03 4.62 10.80
N LEU A 236 0.25 4.98 11.00
CA LEU A 236 0.65 6.39 11.06
C LEU A 236 0.32 7.11 9.76
N GLY A 237 0.54 6.47 8.61
CA GLY A 237 0.21 7.00 7.29
C GLY A 237 -1.28 7.27 7.11
N VAL A 238 -2.17 6.38 7.58
CA VAL A 238 -3.62 6.61 7.57
C VAL A 238 -3.97 7.84 8.40
N ILE A 239 -3.42 7.95 9.62
CA ILE A 239 -3.72 9.05 10.54
C ILE A 239 -3.24 10.37 9.97
N THR A 240 -1.97 10.46 9.56
CA THR A 240 -1.38 11.71 9.04
C THR A 240 -2.05 12.13 7.75
N LEU A 241 -2.34 11.20 6.83
CA LEU A 241 -3.04 11.52 5.59
C LEU A 241 -4.48 11.98 5.84
N THR A 242 -5.18 11.38 6.81
CA THR A 242 -6.52 11.83 7.21
C THR A 242 -6.48 13.26 7.71
N ILE A 243 -5.55 13.58 8.62
CA ILE A 243 -5.38 14.94 9.14
C ILE A 243 -5.08 15.92 8.00
N THR A 244 -4.13 15.59 7.12
CA THR A 244 -3.79 16.41 5.94
C THR A 244 -5.01 16.69 5.03
N LEU A 245 -5.83 15.68 4.77
CA LEU A 245 -7.02 15.81 3.92
C LEU A 245 -8.13 16.63 4.59
N VAL A 246 -8.31 16.47 5.89
CA VAL A 246 -9.29 17.25 6.68
C VAL A 246 -8.82 18.70 6.81
N ASP A 247 -7.57 18.95 7.17
CA ASP A 247 -7.02 20.31 7.30
C ASP A 247 -7.09 21.08 5.98
N PHE A 248 -6.85 20.40 4.84
CA PHE A 248 -7.05 21.00 3.53
C PHE A 248 -8.52 21.28 3.23
N TYR A 249 -9.41 20.35 3.57
CA TYR A 249 -10.84 20.53 3.37
C TYR A 249 -11.37 21.70 4.19
N ASP A 250 -11.10 21.72 5.49
CA ASP A 250 -11.60 22.76 6.38
C ASP A 250 -10.94 24.11 6.11
N GLY A 251 -9.62 24.13 5.90
CA GLY A 251 -8.85 25.37 5.75
C GLY A 251 -8.83 25.94 4.33
N CYS A 252 -9.08 25.13 3.30
CA CYS A 252 -9.24 25.62 1.93
C CYS A 252 -10.71 25.59 1.50
N TYR A 253 -11.34 24.42 1.41
CA TYR A 253 -12.68 24.29 0.82
C TYR A 253 -13.79 24.94 1.63
N ALA A 254 -13.93 24.56 2.90
CA ALA A 254 -14.99 25.06 3.76
C ALA A 254 -14.80 26.54 4.14
N ALA A 255 -13.58 27.05 4.00
CA ALA A 255 -13.23 28.44 4.30
C ALA A 255 -13.62 29.41 3.18
N PHE A 256 -13.85 28.96 1.94
CA PHE A 256 -14.31 29.84 0.89
C PHE A 256 -15.75 30.30 1.14
N PRO A 257 -16.07 31.59 0.90
CA PRO A 257 -17.43 32.07 1.05
C PRO A 257 -18.33 31.47 -0.03
N SER A 258 -19.60 31.21 0.31
CA SER A 258 -20.59 30.74 -0.68
C SER A 258 -20.94 31.81 -1.73
N GLN A 259 -20.60 33.07 -1.48
CA GLN A 259 -20.85 34.20 -2.36
C GLN A 259 -19.64 35.14 -2.44
N ILE A 260 -19.47 35.76 -3.61
CA ILE A 260 -18.41 36.74 -3.90
C ILE A 260 -19.06 38.09 -4.25
N GLY A 261 -18.48 39.19 -3.77
CA GLY A 261 -18.91 40.55 -4.10
C GLY A 261 -20.38 40.81 -3.75
N ASP A 262 -21.16 41.29 -4.72
CA ASP A 262 -22.58 41.66 -4.60
C ASP A 262 -23.55 40.45 -4.53
N GLY A 263 -23.10 39.32 -3.96
CA GLY A 263 -23.92 38.12 -3.79
C GLY A 263 -23.87 37.14 -4.96
N MET A 264 -22.80 37.14 -5.75
CA MET A 264 -22.60 36.16 -6.83
C MET A 264 -22.25 34.79 -6.23
N ASP A 265 -23.01 33.76 -6.56
CA ASP A 265 -22.78 32.42 -6.01
C ASP A 265 -21.43 31.84 -6.48
N LEU A 266 -20.62 31.40 -5.52
CA LEU A 266 -19.36 30.71 -5.74
C LEU A 266 -19.60 29.20 -5.58
N THR A 267 -19.40 28.45 -6.66
CA THR A 267 -19.49 26.98 -6.60
C THR A 267 -18.09 26.39 -6.53
N ILE A 268 -17.91 25.42 -5.64
CA ILE A 268 -16.61 24.82 -5.34
C ILE A 268 -16.72 23.30 -5.42
N TRP A 269 -15.76 22.66 -6.08
CA TRP A 269 -15.70 21.22 -6.24
C TRP A 269 -14.33 20.67 -5.88
N VAL A 270 -14.35 19.43 -5.37
CA VAL A 270 -13.12 18.70 -5.12
C VAL A 270 -12.37 18.40 -6.40
N GLY A 271 -11.08 18.70 -6.43
CA GLY A 271 -10.23 18.44 -7.57
C GLY A 271 -9.81 16.97 -7.71
N PRO A 272 -9.33 16.56 -8.88
CA PRO A 272 -8.80 15.22 -9.11
C PRO A 272 -7.60 14.89 -8.22
N GLY A 273 -6.75 15.87 -7.90
CA GLY A 273 -5.60 15.68 -7.01
C GLY A 273 -6.02 15.30 -5.59
N TYR A 274 -6.98 16.03 -5.01
CA TYR A 274 -7.54 15.71 -3.70
C TYR A 274 -8.24 14.36 -3.69
N SER A 275 -9.09 14.10 -4.70
CA SER A 275 -9.80 12.82 -4.86
C SER A 275 -8.84 11.63 -4.97
N GLY A 276 -7.69 11.81 -5.63
CA GLY A 276 -6.64 10.81 -5.70
C GLY A 276 -6.04 10.47 -4.34
N PHE A 277 -5.80 11.48 -3.49
CA PHE A 277 -5.33 11.27 -2.13
C PHE A 277 -6.39 10.64 -1.21
N VAL A 278 -7.69 10.94 -1.41
CA VAL A 278 -8.78 10.22 -0.73
C VAL A 278 -8.80 8.74 -1.12
N CYS A 279 -8.63 8.41 -2.41
CA CYS A 279 -8.51 7.03 -2.88
C CYS A 279 -7.29 6.32 -2.24
N CYS A 280 -6.15 7.01 -2.20
CA CYS A 280 -4.95 6.56 -1.48
C CYS A 280 -5.23 6.26 0.00
N LEU A 281 -5.96 7.13 0.70
CA LEU A 281 -6.32 6.92 2.10
C LEU A 281 -7.13 5.64 2.28
N VAL A 282 -8.15 5.42 1.44
CA VAL A 282 -8.99 4.21 1.48
C VAL A 282 -8.14 2.95 1.25
N VAL A 283 -7.26 2.96 0.24
CA VAL A 283 -6.38 1.82 -0.05
C VAL A 283 -5.38 1.58 1.08
N THR A 284 -4.82 2.63 1.66
CA THR A 284 -3.91 2.54 2.82
C THR A 284 -4.64 1.96 4.03
N PHE A 285 -5.88 2.36 4.29
CA PHE A 285 -6.71 1.78 5.35
C PHE A 285 -6.99 0.29 5.13
N LEU A 286 -7.34 -0.11 3.90
CA LEU A 286 -7.52 -1.52 3.55
C LEU A 286 -6.21 -2.32 3.71
N ARG A 287 -5.07 -1.73 3.33
CA ARG A 287 -3.74 -2.33 3.49
C ARG A 287 -3.39 -2.56 4.96
N VAL A 288 -3.53 -1.54 5.81
CA VAL A 288 -3.39 -1.63 7.27
C VAL A 288 -4.24 -2.79 7.80
N THR A 289 -5.51 -2.82 7.41
CA THR A 289 -6.47 -3.83 7.86
C THR A 289 -5.99 -5.23 7.46
N CYS A 290 -5.56 -5.43 6.21
CA CYS A 290 -5.02 -6.72 5.77
C CYS A 290 -3.73 -7.10 6.48
N HIS A 291 -2.85 -6.15 6.81
CA HIS A 291 -1.65 -6.42 7.60
C HIS A 291 -1.96 -6.88 9.02
N TYR A 292 -2.94 -6.26 9.69
CA TYR A 292 -3.38 -6.69 11.02
C TYR A 292 -4.12 -8.04 10.99
N LEU A 293 -4.95 -8.28 9.97
CA LEU A 293 -5.70 -9.53 9.83
C LEU A 293 -4.83 -10.72 9.43
N THR A 294 -3.67 -10.48 8.83
CA THR A 294 -2.76 -11.55 8.36
C THR A 294 -1.66 -11.80 9.40
N PRO A 295 -1.68 -12.95 10.12
CA PRO A 295 -0.65 -13.27 11.09
C PRO A 295 0.70 -13.55 10.39
N THR A 296 1.78 -13.79 11.12
CA THR A 296 3.02 -14.32 10.52
C THR A 296 2.89 -15.82 10.22
N PRO A 297 3.64 -16.36 9.24
CA PRO A 297 3.53 -17.76 8.83
C PRO A 297 3.80 -18.73 9.98
N GLY A 298 3.07 -19.85 10.03
CA GLY A 298 3.26 -20.90 11.05
C GLY A 298 2.67 -20.56 12.43
N LYS A 299 2.32 -19.29 12.68
CA LYS A 299 1.65 -18.86 13.91
C LYS A 299 0.12 -18.87 13.80
N GLY A 300 -0.42 -18.79 12.59
CA GLY A 300 -1.86 -18.91 12.34
C GLY A 300 -2.38 -20.34 12.42
N VAL A 301 -1.58 -21.35 12.08
CA VAL A 301 -2.03 -22.75 12.01
C VAL A 301 -1.01 -23.68 12.63
N GLU A 302 -1.17 -23.97 13.92
CA GLU A 302 -0.51 -25.12 14.55
C GLU A 302 -0.89 -26.41 13.77
N GLY A 303 0.11 -27.20 13.38
CA GLY A 303 -0.07 -28.55 12.84
C GLY A 303 -0.16 -28.72 11.32
N MET A 304 -0.19 -27.68 10.47
CA MET A 304 -0.31 -27.90 9.01
C MET A 304 0.97 -28.42 8.33
N CYS A 305 2.15 -28.14 8.88
CA CYS A 305 3.41 -28.70 8.39
C CYS A 305 3.77 -30.05 9.04
N CYS A 306 2.87 -30.55 9.88
CA CYS A 306 2.98 -31.80 10.59
C CYS A 306 1.65 -32.56 10.42
N GLU A 307 1.26 -32.81 9.17
CA GLU A 307 0.50 -34.03 8.95
C GLU A 307 1.38 -35.14 9.49
N ASP A 308 0.92 -35.78 10.58
CA ASP A 308 1.45 -37.06 10.97
C ASP A 308 1.42 -37.90 9.70
N ASP A 309 2.58 -38.33 9.21
CA ASP A 309 2.69 -39.58 8.48
C ASP A 309 2.08 -40.62 9.42
N LYS A 310 0.75 -40.75 9.39
CA LYS A 310 0.04 -41.88 9.95
C LYS A 310 0.53 -43.02 9.11
N GLU A 311 1.59 -43.65 9.62
CA GLU A 311 2.13 -44.94 9.28
C GLU A 311 1.29 -45.57 8.17
N GLY A 312 1.67 -45.30 6.93
CA GLY A 312 1.28 -46.18 5.84
C GLY A 312 1.64 -47.59 6.32
N PRO A 313 0.72 -48.57 6.22
CA PRO A 313 0.96 -49.89 6.76
C PRO A 313 2.30 -50.37 6.24
N THR A 314 3.20 -50.68 7.17
CA THR A 314 4.49 -51.30 6.90
C THR A 314 4.23 -52.59 6.14
N SER A 315 4.18 -52.49 4.81
CA SER A 315 4.34 -53.64 3.93
C SER A 315 5.76 -54.12 4.19
N LYS A 316 5.88 -55.06 5.13
CA LYS A 316 7.03 -55.94 5.28
C LYS A 316 7.46 -56.37 3.89
N LEU A 317 8.53 -55.79 3.39
CA LEU A 317 9.37 -56.44 2.40
C LEU A 317 10.01 -57.62 3.13
N GLU A 318 9.30 -58.75 3.15
CA GLU A 318 9.90 -60.05 3.41
C GLU A 318 10.89 -60.29 2.27
N LEU A 319 12.15 -59.99 2.54
CA LEU A 319 13.28 -60.48 1.77
C LEU A 319 13.30 -62.00 1.98
N SER A 320 12.67 -62.75 1.07
CA SER A 320 12.79 -64.20 1.04
C SER A 320 14.23 -64.55 0.68
N SER A 321 15.00 -65.01 1.66
CA SER A 321 16.24 -65.75 1.47
C SER A 321 15.91 -67.04 0.70
N GLN A 322 16.21 -67.07 -0.60
CA GLN A 322 16.30 -68.33 -1.33
C GLN A 322 17.63 -68.99 -0.98
N ASP A 323 17.58 -69.91 0.00
CA ASP A 323 18.60 -70.93 0.20
C ASP A 323 18.61 -71.88 -1.00
N SER A 324 19.63 -71.78 -1.84
CA SER A 324 19.92 -72.80 -2.85
C SER A 324 20.74 -73.92 -2.21
N SER A 325 20.05 -74.93 -1.66
CA SER A 325 20.65 -76.21 -1.29
C SER A 325 21.06 -76.97 -2.55
N PHE A 326 22.37 -77.07 -2.74
CA PHE A 326 23.03 -77.77 -3.83
C PHE A 326 23.07 -79.27 -3.50
N ASP A 327 22.06 -80.04 -3.92
CA ASP A 327 22.06 -81.49 -3.80
C ASP A 327 22.56 -82.13 -5.10
N LYS A 328 23.82 -82.59 -5.09
CA LYS A 328 24.41 -83.45 -6.11
C LYS A 328 24.37 -84.89 -5.58
N SER A 329 23.42 -85.70 -6.03
CA SER A 329 23.50 -87.15 -5.91
C SER A 329 23.14 -87.85 -7.22
N SER A 330 24.12 -88.65 -7.68
CA SER A 330 23.98 -89.94 -8.37
C SER A 330 23.04 -90.05 -9.57
N ILE A 331 23.61 -90.02 -10.78
CA ILE A 331 23.21 -90.95 -11.84
C ILE A 331 24.42 -91.83 -12.13
N GLN A 332 24.38 -93.03 -11.57
CA GLN A 332 25.13 -94.18 -12.09
C GLN A 332 24.26 -94.88 -13.13
N ASP A 333 24.95 -95.27 -14.19
CA ASP A 333 24.66 -96.27 -15.22
C ASP A 333 23.59 -97.33 -14.90
N GLU A 334 22.78 -97.70 -15.91
CA GLU A 334 22.89 -99.04 -16.48
C GLU A 334 22.16 -99.19 -17.83
N ALA A 335 22.78 -100.04 -18.66
CA ALA A 335 22.28 -100.64 -19.88
C ALA A 335 21.51 -101.94 -19.57
#